data_AF-A0A2U3NJA6-F1
#
_entry.id   AF-A0A2U3NJA6-F1
#
_cell.length_a   1.000
_cell.length_b   1.000
_cell.length_c   1.000
_cell.angle_alpha   90.00
_cell.angle_beta   90.00
_cell.angle_gamma   90.00
#
_symmetry.space_group_name_H-M   'P 1'
#
loop_
_entity.id
_entity.type
_entity.pdbx_description
1 polymer ?
#
loop_
_entity_poly.entity_id
_entity_poly.type
_entity_poly.pdbx_seq_one_letter_code
_entity_poly.pdbx_strand_id
1 'polypeptide(L)' 'MPNVTSHSFRKTVATLIDDAGLSARIGADHLGHARVSMTQDRYMSRGRVHNQVADLLDRAVTDINDE' A
#
# COMPACT_ATOMS: atom_id res chain seq x y z
N MET A 1 13.65 -2.18 24.56
CA MET A 1 12.23 -1.97 24.16
C MET A 1 11.49 -3.30 24.26
N PRO A 2 10.57 -3.46 25.21
CA PRO A 2 10.01 -4.77 25.56
C PRO A 2 9.13 -5.43 24.48
N ASN A 3 8.69 -4.69 23.45
CA ASN A 3 7.82 -5.21 22.38
C ASN A 3 8.50 -5.32 21.01
N VAL A 4 9.82 -5.10 20.93
CA VAL A 4 10.56 -5.20 19.66
C VAL A 4 11.03 -6.64 19.47
N THR A 5 10.53 -7.26 18.41
CA THR A 5 10.88 -8.61 17.95
C THR A 5 11.17 -8.58 16.46
N SER A 6 11.77 -9.65 15.90
CA SER A 6 11.90 -9.79 14.45
C SER A 6 10.55 -9.69 13.73
N HIS A 7 9.48 -10.17 14.36
CA HIS A 7 8.13 -10.07 13.81
C HIS A 7 7.61 -8.63 13.78
N SER A 8 7.79 -7.87 14.85
CA SER A 8 7.38 -6.46 14.88
C SER A 8 8.22 -5.62 13.91
N PHE A 9 9.53 -5.90 13.78
CA PHE A 9 10.38 -5.23 12.80
C PHE A 9 9.91 -5.50 11.36
N ARG A 10 9.58 -6.76 11.05
CA ARG A 10 9.01 -7.14 9.75
C ARG A 10 7.70 -6.40 9.46
N LYS A 11 6.85 -6.19 10.47
CA LYS A 11 5.64 -5.37 10.34
C LYS A 11 5.97 -3.91 10.04
N THR A 12 6.92 -3.32 10.75
CA THR A 12 7.39 -1.95 10.50
C THR A 12 7.90 -1.77 9.08
N VAL A 13 8.72 -2.68 8.58
CA VAL A 13 9.22 -2.63 7.19
C VAL A 13 8.06 -2.66 6.20
N ALA A 14 7.07 -3.52 6.40
CA ALA A 14 5.93 -3.58 5.49
C ALA A 14 5.05 -2.32 5.53
N THR A 15 4.91 -1.69 6.71
CA THR A 15 4.24 -0.39 6.83
C THR A 15 4.97 0.69 6.04
N LEU A 16 6.30 0.74 6.11
CA LEU A 16 7.08 1.70 5.32
C LEU A 16 6.92 1.50 3.80
N ILE A 17 6.85 0.24 3.35
CA ILE A 17 6.59 -0.09 1.94
C ILE A 17 5.20 0.39 1.50
N ASP A 18 4.18 0.16 2.33
CA ASP A 18 2.79 0.60 2.09
C ASP A 18 2.68 2.13 2.06
N ASP A 19 3.29 2.81 3.04
CA ASP A 19 3.30 4.27 3.13
C ASP A 19 4.05 4.93 1.96
N ALA A 20 5.06 4.26 1.41
CA ALA A 20 5.76 4.70 0.19
C ALA A 20 4.94 4.45 -1.10
N GLY A 21 3.74 3.86 -1.00
CA GLY A 21 2.88 3.57 -2.16
C GLY A 21 3.40 2.46 -3.07
N LEU A 22 4.32 1.61 -2.59
CA LEU A 22 4.85 0.51 -3.37
C LEU A 22 3.82 -0.61 -3.49
N SER A 23 3.86 -1.34 -4.60
CA SER A 23 2.90 -2.40 -4.86
C SER A 23 3.00 -3.56 -3.87
N ALA A 24 1.88 -4.24 -3.64
CA ALA A 24 1.82 -5.46 -2.82
C ALA A 24 2.78 -6.56 -3.30
N ARG A 25 3.08 -6.61 -4.61
CA ARG A 25 4.05 -7.54 -5.19
C ARG A 25 5.46 -7.26 -4.70
N ILE A 26 5.92 -6.00 -4.80
CA ILE A 26 7.24 -5.59 -4.29
C ILE A 26 7.36 -5.92 -2.79
N GLY A 27 6.33 -5.62 -2.01
CA GLY A 27 6.30 -5.97 -0.59
C GLY A 27 6.35 -7.49 -0.36
N ALA A 28 5.63 -8.28 -1.14
CA ALA A 28 5.65 -9.74 -1.05
C ALA A 28 7.03 -10.33 -1.37
N ASP A 29 7.70 -9.82 -2.39
CA ASP A 29 9.04 -10.26 -2.77
C ASP A 29 10.05 -9.96 -1.65
N HIS A 30 10.01 -8.75 -1.09
CA HIS A 30 10.87 -8.38 0.04
C HIS A 30 10.61 -9.21 1.30
N LEU A 31 9.33 -9.48 1.58
CA LEU A 31 8.93 -10.26 2.74
C LEU A 31 9.12 -11.77 2.50
N GLY A 32 9.28 -12.24 1.27
CA GLY A 32 9.34 -13.66 0.95
C GLY A 32 8.00 -14.37 1.15
N HIS A 33 6.89 -13.70 0.80
CA HIS A 33 5.56 -14.33 0.83
C HIS A 33 5.30 -15.14 -0.44
N ALA A 34 4.82 -16.37 -0.27
CA ALA A 34 4.48 -17.26 -1.40
C ALA A 34 3.33 -16.74 -2.29
N ARG A 35 2.48 -15.84 -1.76
CA ARG A 35 1.38 -15.22 -2.50
C ARG A 35 1.34 -13.73 -2.20
N VAL A 36 1.13 -12.92 -3.23
CA VAL A 36 1.02 -11.45 -3.12
C VAL A 36 -0.09 -11.03 -2.15
N SER A 37 -1.22 -11.76 -2.15
CA SER A 37 -2.36 -11.46 -1.27
C SER A 37 -1.99 -11.50 0.21
N MET A 38 -0.98 -12.28 0.63
CA MET A 38 -0.56 -12.29 2.04
C MET A 38 -0.01 -10.94 2.50
N THR A 39 0.72 -10.23 1.64
CA THR A 39 1.19 -8.87 1.92
C THR A 39 0.01 -7.91 1.96
N GLN A 40 -0.84 -7.97 0.95
CA GLN A 40 -2.00 -7.08 0.84
C GLN A 40 -2.95 -7.23 2.03
N ASP A 41 -3.30 -8.47 2.40
CA ASP A 41 -4.32 -8.74 3.42
C ASP A 41 -3.80 -8.53 4.85
N ARG A 42 -2.51 -8.83 5.12
CA ARG A 42 -1.97 -8.81 6.49
C ARG A 42 -1.05 -7.64 6.80
N TYR A 43 -0.47 -6.99 5.80
CA TYR A 43 0.61 -6.03 6.00
C TYR A 43 0.32 -4.66 5.39
N MET A 44 -0.59 -4.56 4.43
CA MET A 44 -1.04 -3.28 3.89
C MET A 44 -2.31 -2.82 4.60
N SER A 45 -2.38 -1.52 4.84
CA SER A 45 -3.48 -0.89 5.57
C SER A 45 -4.68 -0.63 4.64
N ARG A 46 -5.87 -0.56 5.24
CA ARG A 46 -7.13 -0.23 4.53
C ARG A 46 -7.81 0.96 5.20
N GLY A 47 -8.74 1.60 4.47
CA GLY A 47 -9.57 2.69 5.00
C GLY A 47 -8.91 4.07 4.99
N ARG A 48 -7.84 4.24 4.21
CA ARG A 48 -7.22 5.56 3.97
C ARG A 48 -8.00 6.31 2.89
N VAL A 49 -8.11 7.63 3.05
CA VAL A 49 -8.61 8.50 1.99
C VAL A 49 -7.48 8.74 0.99
N HIS A 50 -7.75 8.51 -0.30
CA HIS A 50 -6.77 8.69 -1.36
C HIS A 50 -7.20 9.86 -2.25
N ASN A 51 -6.75 11.09 -1.93
CA ASN A 51 -7.09 12.29 -2.70
C ASN A 51 -6.69 12.18 -4.19
N GLN A 52 -5.63 11.44 -4.48
CA GLN A 52 -5.20 11.13 -5.85
C GLN A 52 -6.30 10.47 -6.70
N VAL A 53 -7.21 9.71 -6.07
CA VAL A 53 -8.37 9.14 -6.76
C VAL A 53 -9.37 10.24 -7.11
N ALA A 54 -9.61 11.19 -6.22
CA ALA A 54 -10.45 12.35 -6.53
C ALA A 54 -9.83 13.20 -7.66
N ASP A 55 -8.53 13.49 -7.58
CA ASP A 55 -7.81 14.24 -8.63
C ASP A 55 -7.82 13.51 -9.99
N LEU A 56 -7.79 12.17 -9.98
CA LEU A 56 -7.92 11.38 -11.20
C LEU A 56 -9.31 11.49 -11.81
N LEU A 57 -10.34 11.41 -10.99
CA LEU A 57 -11.73 11.49 -11.43
C LEU A 57 -12.07 12.90 -11.95
N ASP A 58 -11.59 13.94 -11.28
CA ASP A 58 -11.80 15.34 -11.67
C ASP A 58 -11.25 15.59 -13.09
N ARG A 59 -9.99 15.22 -13.33
CA ARG A 59 -9.37 15.32 -14.67
C ARG A 59 -10.13 14.53 -15.72
N ALA A 60 -10.50 13.29 -15.42
CA ALA A 60 -11.23 12.45 -16.36
C ALA A 60 -12.60 13.03 -16.74
N VAL A 61 -13.27 13.74 -15.82
CA VAL A 61 -14.55 14.41 -16.11
C VAL A 61 -14.33 15.70 -16.91
N THR A 62 -13.32 16.50 -16.58
CA THR A 62 -13.00 17.72 -17.34
C THR A 62 -12.62 17.40 -18.78
N ASP A 63 -11.74 16.40 -18.99
CA ASP A 63 -11.31 15.99 -20.33
C ASP A 63 -12.49 15.55 -21.23
N ILE A 64 -13.55 14.95 -20.65
CA ILE A 64 -14.78 14.57 -21.38
C ILE A 64 -15.62 15.78 -21.78
N ASN A 65 -15.62 16.84 -20.98
CA ASN A 65 -16.46 18.02 -21.23
C ASN A 65 -15.81 19.02 -22.19
N ASP A 66 -14.50 18.89 -22.43
CA ASP A 66 -13.74 19.73 -23.35
C ASP A 66 -13.68 19.16 -24.80
N GLU A 67 -14.32 18.00 -25.05
CA GLU A 67 -14.50 17.34 -26.37
C GLU A 67 -15.93 17.52 -26.90
#